data_AF-A0A6G0W2M5-F1
#
_entry.id   AF-A0A6G0W2M5-F1
#
_cell.length_a   1.000
_cell.length_b   1.000
_cell.length_c   1.000
_cell.angle_alpha   90.00
_cell.angle_beta   90.00
_cell.angle_gamma   90.00
#
_symmetry.space_group_name_H-M   'P 1'
#
loop_
_entity.id
_entity.type
_entity.pdbx_description
1 polymer ?
#
loop_
_entity_poly.entity_id
_entity_poly.type
_entity_poly.pdbx_seq_one_letter_code
_entity_poly.pdbx_strand_id
1 'polypeptide(L)' 'MIYVFSEASILFSVGGKVYPSEPLTYTYMEDRIFESSRNVSIKLHRRVGRFIKLRLSFANKWIMISEITFDSEK' A
#
# COMPACT_ATOMS: atom_id res chain seq x y z
N MET A 1 2.63 14.39 -15.40
CA MET A 1 2.35 12.97 -15.14
C MET A 1 2.67 12.55 -13.72
N ILE A 2 1.64 12.53 -12.88
CA ILE A 2 1.65 11.82 -11.59
C ILE A 2 1.18 10.40 -11.85
N TYR A 3 1.83 9.42 -11.23
CA TYR A 3 1.44 8.02 -11.34
C TYR A 3 1.13 7.46 -9.96
N VAL A 4 0.22 6.49 -9.93
CA VAL A 4 0.08 5.59 -8.80
C VAL A 4 1.41 4.85 -8.59
N PHE A 5 1.73 4.52 -7.34
CA PHE A 5 2.93 3.73 -7.01
C PHE A 5 2.97 2.43 -7.82
N SER A 6 4.17 1.90 -8.09
CA SER A 6 4.34 0.66 -8.88
C SER A 6 4.03 -0.58 -8.07
N GLU A 7 4.41 -0.56 -6.79
CA GLU A 7 4.19 -1.64 -5.84
C GLU A 7 3.95 -1.06 -4.44
N ALA A 8 3.04 -1.70 -3.69
CA ALA A 8 2.91 -1.53 -2.25
C ALA A 8 3.32 -2.82 -1.54
N SER A 9 4.27 -2.72 -0.62
CA SER A 9 4.66 -3.76 0.32
C SER A 9 4.10 -3.44 1.70
N ILE A 10 3.30 -4.35 2.25
CA ILE A 10 2.58 -4.18 3.52
C ILE A 10 3.07 -5.22 4.53
N LEU A 11 3.56 -4.77 5.68
CA LEU A 11 3.96 -5.62 6.80
C LEU A 11 3.13 -5.32 8.03
N PHE A 12 2.83 -6.37 8.78
CA PHE A 12 2.02 -6.33 10.00
C PHE A 12 2.88 -6.66 11.21
N SER A 13 2.60 -6.01 12.33
CA SER A 13 3.24 -6.30 13.61
C SER A 13 2.26 -6.13 14.76
N VAL A 14 2.37 -6.98 15.77
CA VAL A 14 1.59 -6.85 17.02
C VAL A 14 2.26 -5.85 17.97
N GLY A 15 3.59 -5.86 18.04
CA GLY A 15 4.38 -5.05 18.98
C GLY A 15 5.13 -3.86 18.35
N GLY A 16 5.07 -3.68 17.04
CA GLY A 16 5.64 -2.53 16.31
C GLY A 16 7.17 -2.55 16.15
N LYS A 17 7.88 -3.45 16.82
CA LYS A 17 9.36 -3.59 16.77
C LYS A 17 9.83 -4.58 15.72
N VAL A 18 9.15 -5.72 15.60
CA VAL A 18 9.52 -6.81 14.70
C VAL A 18 8.44 -6.94 13.63
N TYR A 19 8.86 -6.99 12.37
CA TYR A 19 8.00 -7.23 11.22
C TYR A 19 8.48 -8.52 10.54
N PRO A 20 7.57 -9.41 10.08
CA PRO A 20 7.95 -10.60 9.33
C PRO A 20 8.77 -10.27 8.08
N SER A 21 9.56 -11.21 7.59
CA SER A 21 10.35 -11.02 6.35
C SER A 21 9.49 -11.02 5.09
N GLU A 22 8.30 -11.63 5.14
CA GLU A 22 7.42 -11.79 3.99
C GLU A 22 6.29 -10.73 4.01
N PRO A 23 6.43 -9.63 3.24
CA PRO A 23 5.37 -8.64 3.09
C PRO A 23 4.21 -9.20 2.25
N LEU A 24 3.02 -8.66 2.47
CA LEU A 24 1.97 -8.72 1.46
C LEU A 24 2.31 -7.69 0.38
N THR A 25 2.52 -8.13 -0.86
CA THR A 25 2.80 -7.23 -1.99
C THR A 25 1.56 -7.02 -2.86
N TYR A 26 1.42 -5.81 -3.39
CA TYR A 26 0.40 -5.44 -4.35
C TYR A 26 1.04 -4.63 -5.48
N THR A 27 0.89 -5.09 -6.72
CA THR A 27 1.41 -4.41 -7.91
C THR A 27 0.26 -3.69 -8.61
N TYR A 28 0.44 -2.39 -8.87
CA TYR A 28 -0.54 -1.63 -9.63
C TYR A 28 -0.28 -1.79 -11.14
N MET A 29 -1.14 -2.54 -11.81
CA MET A 29 -1.11 -2.73 -13.26
C MET A 29 -2.33 -2.03 -13.86
N GLU A 30 -2.18 -0.75 -14.22
CA GLU A 30 -3.21 0.00 -14.95
C GLU A 30 -2.57 0.82 -16.07
N ASP A 31 -3.36 1.07 -17.12
CA ASP A 31 -2.97 1.87 -18.26
C ASP A 31 -2.65 3.30 -17.83
N ARG A 32 -1.37 3.66 -18.00
CA ARG A 32 -0.71 4.92 -17.64
C ARG A 32 -1.20 6.16 -18.42
N ILE A 33 -2.36 6.06 -19.05
CA ILE A 33 -2.86 6.99 -20.06
C ILE A 33 -3.63 8.16 -19.41
N PHE A 34 -4.17 8.00 -18.19
CA PHE A 34 -4.99 9.01 -17.51
C PHE A 34 -4.31 9.58 -16.26
N GLU A 35 -4.19 10.91 -16.16
CA GLU A 35 -3.51 11.63 -15.06
C GLU A 35 -4.37 11.94 -13.82
N SER A 36 -5.53 11.30 -13.68
CA SER A 36 -6.48 11.57 -12.59
C SER A 36 -6.20 10.74 -11.32
N SER A 37 -6.62 11.26 -10.16
CA SER A 37 -6.56 10.52 -8.89
C SER A 37 -7.33 9.19 -8.96
N ARG A 38 -6.81 8.16 -8.28
CA ARG A 38 -7.37 6.81 -8.25
C ARG A 38 -7.41 6.31 -6.82
N ASN A 39 -8.55 5.72 -6.45
CA ASN A 39 -8.67 4.97 -5.21
C ASN A 39 -8.07 3.57 -5.42
N VAL A 40 -7.07 3.22 -4.62
CA VAL A 40 -6.42 1.90 -4.67
C VAL A 40 -6.83 1.10 -3.44
N SER A 41 -7.55 0.00 -3.66
CA SER A 41 -7.99 -0.90 -2.60
C SER A 41 -7.14 -2.17 -2.58
N ILE A 42 -6.41 -2.38 -1.48
CA ILE A 42 -5.53 -3.55 -1.30
C ILE A 42 -6.17 -4.50 -0.29
N LYS A 43 -6.44 -5.74 -0.71
CA LYS A 43 -6.98 -6.77 0.19
C LYS A 43 -5.90 -7.23 1.18
N LEU A 44 -6.14 -7.06 2.47
CA LEU A 44 -5.17 -7.39 3.53
C LEU A 44 -5.22 -8.85 4.02
N HIS A 45 -6.06 -9.69 3.40
CA HIS A 45 -6.16 -11.14 3.65
C HIS A 45 -6.33 -11.53 5.14
N ARG A 46 -7.09 -10.73 5.92
CA ARG A 46 -7.32 -10.95 7.37
C ARG A 46 -6.05 -11.09 8.20
N ARG A 47 -4.94 -10.49 7.76
CA ARG A 47 -3.71 -10.47 8.56
C ARG A 47 -3.91 -9.60 9.80
N VAL A 48 -3.58 -10.15 10.98
CA VAL A 48 -3.75 -9.49 12.28
C VAL A 48 -2.49 -8.68 12.62
N GLY A 49 -2.67 -7.42 12.98
CA GLY A 49 -1.58 -6.57 13.46
C GLY A 49 -2.10 -5.25 14.03
N ARG A 50 -1.44 -4.75 15.08
CA ARG A 50 -1.70 -3.43 15.66
C ARG A 50 -0.93 -2.32 14.92
N PHE A 51 0.19 -2.68 14.32
CA PHE A 51 1.07 -1.79 13.59
C PHE A 51 1.19 -2.26 12.14
N ILE A 52 1.13 -1.32 11.22
CA ILE A 52 1.29 -1.57 9.78
C ILE A 52 2.48 -0.74 9.29
N LYS A 53 3.37 -1.38 8.54
CA LYS A 53 4.43 -0.72 7.79
C LYS A 53 4.10 -0.80 6.30
N LEU A 54 3.86 0.36 5.71
CA LEU A 54 3.62 0.52 4.28
C LEU A 54 4.91 1.00 3.61
N ARG A 55 5.31 0.31 2.54
CA ARG A 55 6.40 0.75 1.66
C ARG A 55 5.86 0.86 0.24
N LEU A 56 5.88 2.06 -0.31
CA LEU A 56 5.42 2.35 -1.66
C LEU A 56 6.62 2.56 -2.58
N SER A 57 6.67 1.81 -3.67
CA SER A 57 7.70 1.93 -4.69
C SER A 57 7.29 2.96 -5.73
N PHE A 58 8.22 3.86 -6.06
CA PHE A 58 7.99 4.90 -7.05
C PHE A 58 7.75 4.29 -8.44
N ALA A 59 6.67 4.69 -9.10
CA ALA A 59 6.47 4.48 -10.54
C ALA A 59 6.98 5.66 -11.38
N ASN A 60 7.18 6.82 -10.74
CA ASN A 60 7.74 8.05 -11.32
C ASN A 60 8.36 8.91 -10.20
N LYS A 61 8.82 10.12 -10.51
CA LYS A 61 9.54 11.01 -9.58
C LYS A 61 8.83 11.27 -8.24
N TRP A 62 7.49 11.30 -8.24
CA TRP A 62 6.70 11.62 -7.05
C TRP A 62 5.57 10.60 -6.86
N ILE A 63 5.29 10.30 -5.59
CA ILE A 63 4.05 9.64 -5.17
C ILE A 63 3.24 10.72 -4.43
N MET A 64 1.99 10.92 -4.84
CA MET A 64 1.07 11.81 -4.13
C MET A 64 -0.02 10.97 -3.47
N ILE A 65 -0.29 11.24 -2.20
CA ILE A 65 -1.27 10.53 -1.39
C ILE A 65 -2.14 11.59 -0.72
N SER A 66 -3.45 11.54 -0.96
CA SER A 66 -4.40 12.41 -0.27
C SER A 66 -4.80 11.83 1.08
N GLU A 67 -5.12 10.53 1.12
CA GLU A 67 -5.64 9.84 2.29
C GLU A 67 -5.27 8.36 2.26
N ILE A 68 -5.20 7.75 3.45
CA ILE A 68 -5.09 6.30 3.64
C ILE A 68 -6.14 5.90 4.68
N THR A 69 -7.00 4.95 4.32
CA THR A 69 -8.02 4.39 5.21
C THR A 69 -7.73 2.92 5.46
N PHE A 70 -7.93 2.46 6.70
CA PHE A 70 -7.85 1.04 7.07
C PHE A 70 -9.23 0.54 7.49
N ASP A 71 -9.69 -0.51 6.83
CA ASP A 71 -10.90 -1.25 7.23
C ASP A 71 -10.49 -2.51 7.98
N SER A 72 -10.88 -2.59 9.26
CA SER A 72 -10.55 -3.69 10.16
C SER A 72 -11.80 -4.24 10.83
N GLU A 73 -11.92 -5.56 10.92
CA GLU A 73 -12.95 -6.21 11.73
C GLU A 73 -12.79 -5.78 13.21
N LYS A 74 -13.93 -5.60 13.91
CA LYS A 74 -14.01 -5.09 15.29
C LYS A 74 -13.61 -6.13 16.34
#